data_AF-A0A6A6VEZ4-F1
#
_entry.id   AF-A0A6A6VEZ4-F1
#
_cell.length_a   1.000
_cell.length_b   1.000
_cell.length_c   1.000
_cell.angle_alpha   90.00
_cell.angle_beta   90.00
_cell.angle_gamma   90.00
#
_symmetry.space_group_name_H-M   'P 1'
#
loop_
_entity.id
_entity.type
_entity.pdbx_description
1 polymer ?
#
loop_
_entity_poly.entity_id
_entity_poly.type
_entity_poly.pdbx_seq_one_letter_code
_entity_poly.pdbx_strand_id
1 'polypeptide(L)'
;MTLPPGVPFPTGQFLSPNPSTTNRSHFTGFFLSFPCPENSDPQYKTQFTTHQEMIRLLIDHPAMQPNLSQTFDTPANSKNKVRVLHVGLLRTFQDLVAGVDLVNPESSAEFQTVPRRAALAKQLMLDESG
;
A
#
# COMPACT_ATOMS: atom_id res chain seq x y z
N MET A 1 -1.98 -24.06 -11.95
CA MET A 1 -2.43 -23.38 -13.19
C MET A 1 -2.83 -21.97 -12.79
N THR A 2 -2.31 -21.00 -13.55
CA THR A 2 -2.20 -19.56 -13.34
C THR A 2 -3.52 -18.82 -13.16
N LEU A 3 -3.51 -17.69 -12.43
CA LEU A 3 -3.91 -16.34 -12.92
C LEU A 3 -3.33 -15.22 -12.02
N PRO A 4 -2.50 -14.28 -12.52
CA PRO A 4 -2.68 -12.83 -12.33
C PRO A 4 -3.60 -12.30 -13.46
N PRO A 5 -4.21 -11.09 -13.44
CA PRO A 5 -3.96 -9.88 -12.63
C PRO A 5 -5.26 -9.33 -11.96
N GLY A 6 -5.16 -8.17 -11.30
CA GLY A 6 -6.23 -7.51 -10.54
C GLY A 6 -7.57 -7.36 -11.25
N VAL A 7 -8.50 -8.26 -10.92
CA VAL A 7 -9.92 -8.20 -11.27
C VAL A 7 -10.72 -8.28 -9.96
N PRO A 8 -11.71 -7.41 -9.74
CA PRO A 8 -12.60 -7.51 -8.59
C PRO A 8 -13.30 -8.87 -8.62
N PHE A 9 -13.34 -9.56 -7.48
CA PHE A 9 -14.09 -10.82 -7.37
C PHE A 9 -15.56 -10.58 -7.72
N PRO A 10 -16.28 -11.58 -8.28
CA PRO A 10 -17.69 -11.45 -8.69
C PRO A 10 -18.65 -11.03 -7.56
N THR A 11 -18.18 -11.02 -6.32
CA THR A 11 -18.92 -10.63 -5.10
C THR A 11 -18.77 -9.16 -4.73
N GLY A 12 -17.97 -8.37 -5.47
CA GLY A 12 -17.68 -6.97 -5.11
C GLY A 12 -16.80 -6.82 -3.86
N GLN A 13 -16.23 -7.92 -3.35
CA GLN A 13 -15.38 -7.90 -2.17
C GLN A 13 -13.90 -7.82 -2.58
N PHE A 14 -13.22 -6.82 -2.03
CA PHE A 14 -11.77 -6.71 -2.10
C PHE A 14 -11.13 -7.81 -1.24
N LEU A 15 -10.41 -8.76 -1.86
CA LEU A 15 -9.68 -9.80 -1.14
C LEU A 15 -8.20 -9.42 -1.01
N SER A 16 -7.78 -9.19 0.21
CA SER A 16 -6.38 -9.00 0.61
C SER A 16 -5.88 -10.26 1.35
N PRO A 17 -4.59 -10.64 1.23
CA PRO A 17 -4.00 -11.66 2.09
C PRO A 17 -4.19 -11.32 3.57
N ASN A 18 -4.23 -12.33 4.45
CA ASN A 18 -4.33 -12.07 5.89
C ASN A 18 -2.99 -11.52 6.41
N PRO A 19 -2.94 -10.28 6.95
CA PRO A 19 -1.70 -9.63 7.39
C PRO A 19 -1.07 -10.27 8.63
N SER A 20 -1.84 -11.03 9.42
CA SER A 20 -1.35 -11.72 10.61
C SER A 20 -0.71 -13.09 10.29
N THR A 21 -0.91 -13.62 9.08
CA THR A 21 -0.36 -14.91 8.66
C THR A 21 0.52 -14.83 7.42
N THR A 22 0.52 -13.70 6.71
CA THR A 22 1.29 -13.50 5.48
C THR A 22 2.55 -12.69 5.78
N ASN A 23 3.70 -13.20 5.34
CA ASN A 23 4.97 -12.48 5.47
C ASN A 23 4.94 -11.16 4.71
N ARG A 24 5.65 -10.16 5.25
CA ARG A 24 5.64 -8.79 4.75
C ARG A 24 6.01 -8.69 3.28
N SER A 25 7.05 -9.41 2.84
CA SER A 25 7.45 -9.43 1.43
C SER A 25 6.34 -9.92 0.50
N HIS A 26 5.67 -11.03 0.85
CA HIS A 26 4.57 -11.59 0.06
C HIS A 26 3.33 -10.70 0.08
N PHE A 27 3.01 -10.15 1.25
CA PHE A 27 1.89 -9.23 1.42
C PHE A 27 2.11 -7.98 0.56
N THR A 28 3.30 -7.38 0.59
CA THR A 28 3.66 -6.24 -0.27
C THR A 28 3.63 -6.61 -1.76
N GLY A 29 4.20 -7.77 -2.12
CA GLY A 29 4.24 -8.24 -3.50
C GLY A 29 2.85 -8.40 -4.13
N PHE A 30 1.86 -8.85 -3.33
CA PHE A 30 0.47 -8.92 -3.76
C PHE A 30 -0.07 -7.56 -4.24
N PHE A 31 0.09 -6.50 -3.44
CA PHE A 31 -0.37 -5.16 -3.81
C PHE A 31 0.42 -4.52 -4.96
N LEU A 32 1.73 -4.78 -5.03
CA LEU A 32 2.56 -4.31 -6.15
C LEU A 32 2.25 -5.04 -7.47
N SER A 33 1.55 -6.18 -7.43
CA SER A 33 1.14 -6.92 -8.63
C SER A 33 -0.15 -6.38 -9.27
N PHE A 34 -0.87 -5.48 -8.59
CA PHE A 34 -2.11 -4.94 -9.12
C PHE A 34 -1.85 -3.98 -10.28
N PRO A 35 -2.54 -4.16 -11.43
CA PRO A 35 -2.56 -3.16 -12.46
C PRO A 35 -3.40 -1.96 -12.02
N CYS A 36 -2.98 -0.75 -12.40
CA CYS A 36 -3.83 0.43 -12.27
C CYS A 36 -5.01 0.31 -13.25
N PRO A 37 -6.27 0.50 -12.82
CA PRO A 37 -7.42 0.42 -13.72
C PRO A 37 -7.36 1.45 -14.86
N GLU A 38 -7.55 1.01 -16.11
CA GLU A 38 -7.41 1.90 -17.27
C GLU A 38 -8.47 3.00 -17.31
N ASN A 39 -9.69 2.70 -16.85
CA ASN A 39 -10.85 3.61 -16.90
C ASN A 39 -11.06 4.40 -15.59
N SER A 40 -10.04 4.54 -14.75
CA SER A 40 -10.15 5.36 -13.53
C SER A 40 -9.83 6.83 -13.76
N ASP A 41 -10.34 7.67 -12.88
CA ASP A 41 -10.08 9.09 -12.78
C ASP A 41 -8.56 9.38 -12.66
N PRO A 42 -8.04 10.47 -13.26
CA PRO A 42 -6.63 10.82 -13.19
C PRO A 42 -6.07 10.97 -11.76
N GLN A 43 -6.88 11.46 -10.81
CA GLN A 43 -6.44 11.60 -9.42
C GLN A 43 -6.28 10.23 -8.76
N TYR A 44 -7.22 9.32 -9.00
CA TYR A 44 -7.09 7.93 -8.55
C TYR A 44 -5.81 7.29 -9.09
N LYS A 45 -5.56 7.43 -10.40
CA LYS A 45 -4.36 6.89 -11.06
C LYS A 45 -3.09 7.44 -10.41
N THR A 46 -3.04 8.74 -10.19
CA THR A 46 -1.89 9.41 -9.56
C THR A 46 -1.63 8.86 -8.17
N GLN A 47 -2.66 8.70 -7.34
CA GLN A 47 -2.51 8.09 -6.02
C GLN A 47 -2.04 6.64 -6.13
N PHE A 48 -2.66 5.86 -7.01
CA PHE A 48 -2.36 4.44 -7.19
C PHE A 48 -0.90 4.20 -7.57
N THR A 49 -0.43 4.86 -8.64
CA THR A 49 0.94 4.69 -9.14
C THR A 49 1.97 5.21 -8.14
N THR A 50 1.73 6.38 -7.55
CA THR A 50 2.64 6.98 -6.55
C THR A 50 2.82 6.06 -5.35
N HIS A 51 1.74 5.47 -4.84
CA HIS A 51 1.83 4.54 -3.72
C HIS A 51 2.64 3.30 -4.10
N GLN A 52 2.35 2.67 -5.26
CA GLN A 52 3.09 1.48 -5.69
C GLN A 52 4.59 1.77 -5.87
N GLU A 53 4.96 2.91 -6.46
CA GLU A 53 6.36 3.32 -6.61
C GLU A 53 7.05 3.50 -5.26
N MET A 54 6.43 4.25 -4.35
CA MET A 54 6.99 4.49 -3.01
C MET A 54 7.12 3.18 -2.20
N ILE A 55 6.12 2.32 -2.25
CA ILE A 55 6.14 1.02 -1.58
C ILE A 55 7.27 0.15 -2.14
N ARG A 56 7.47 0.13 -3.47
CA ARG A 56 8.57 -0.60 -4.12
C ARG A 56 9.93 -0.08 -3.64
N LEU A 57 10.13 1.24 -3.62
CA LEU A 57 11.38 1.83 -3.11
C LEU A 57 11.65 1.47 -1.65
N LEU A 58 10.61 1.47 -0.82
CA LEU A 58 10.75 1.19 0.61
C LEU A 58 11.02 -0.29 0.89
N ILE A 59 10.32 -1.22 0.23
CA ILE A 59 10.51 -2.67 0.46
C ILE A 59 11.90 -3.14 0.02
N ASP A 60 12.47 -2.52 -1.01
CA ASP A 60 13.81 -2.82 -1.53
C ASP A 60 14.94 -2.16 -0.71
N HIS A 61 14.62 -1.20 0.17
CA HIS A 61 15.62 -0.50 0.97
C HIS A 61 16.32 -1.43 1.99
N PRO A 62 17.66 -1.37 2.16
CA PRO A 62 18.40 -2.30 3.04
C PRO A 62 17.88 -2.37 4.49
N ALA A 63 17.42 -1.24 5.05
CA ALA A 63 16.83 -1.19 6.40
C ALA A 63 15.54 -2.02 6.56
N MET A 64 14.89 -2.45 5.47
CA MET A 64 13.75 -3.35 5.53
C MET A 64 14.14 -4.82 5.73
N GLN A 65 15.35 -5.22 5.36
CA GLN A 65 15.79 -6.63 5.35
C GLN A 65 15.47 -7.38 6.66
N PRO A 66 15.72 -6.82 7.86
CA PRO A 66 15.43 -7.53 9.11
C PRO A 66 13.93 -7.78 9.38
N ASN A 67 13.04 -7.08 8.66
CA ASN A 67 11.60 -7.06 8.88
C ASN A 67 10.80 -7.80 7.78
N LEU A 68 11.45 -8.29 6.71
CA LEU A 68 10.77 -8.85 5.52
C LEU A 68 10.10 -10.20 5.77
N SER A 69 10.76 -11.06 6.56
CA SER A 69 10.30 -12.43 6.85
C SER A 69 9.23 -12.50 7.94
N GLN A 70 9.03 -11.42 8.70
CA GLN A 70 7.97 -11.35 9.70
C GLN A 70 6.61 -11.20 9.01
N THR A 71 5.55 -11.66 9.67
CA THR A 71 4.19 -11.36 9.19
C THR A 71 3.94 -9.85 9.16
N PHE A 72 3.02 -9.41 8.31
CA PHE A 72 2.78 -7.99 8.12
C PHE A 72 2.37 -7.26 9.42
N ASP A 73 1.60 -7.91 10.29
CA ASP A 73 1.16 -7.31 11.58
C ASP A 73 2.15 -7.51 12.73
N THR A 74 3.17 -8.37 12.59
CA THR A 74 4.16 -8.54 13.64
C THR A 74 4.89 -7.21 13.90
N PRO A 75 5.09 -6.83 15.18
CA PRO A 75 5.97 -5.72 15.56
C PRO A 75 7.36 -5.83 14.91
N ALA A 76 7.97 -4.67 14.62
CA ALA A 76 9.24 -4.64 13.90
C ALA A 76 10.36 -5.37 14.68
N ASN A 77 11.06 -6.26 14.00
CA ASN A 77 12.34 -6.80 14.47
C ASN A 77 13.40 -5.70 14.55
N SER A 78 13.47 -4.84 13.53
CA SER A 78 14.27 -3.62 13.53
C SER A 78 13.35 -2.40 13.41
N LYS A 79 13.32 -1.57 14.47
CA LYS A 79 12.59 -0.30 14.46
C LYS A 79 13.37 0.72 13.63
N ASN A 80 12.84 1.08 12.47
CA ASN A 80 13.40 2.13 11.63
C ASN A 80 12.29 2.87 10.87
N LYS A 81 12.56 4.12 10.46
CA LYS A 81 11.60 4.97 9.77
C LYS A 81 11.10 4.36 8.46
N VAL A 82 11.99 3.67 7.72
CA VAL A 82 11.64 3.00 6.45
C VAL A 82 10.53 1.96 6.65
N ARG A 83 10.62 1.13 7.70
CA ARG A 83 9.56 0.17 8.04
C ARG A 83 8.25 0.85 8.40
N VAL A 84 8.31 1.94 9.17
CA VAL A 84 7.10 2.68 9.57
C VAL A 84 6.42 3.28 8.34
N LEU A 85 7.19 3.96 7.49
CA LEU A 85 6.72 4.51 6.21
C LEU A 85 6.11 3.44 5.32
N HIS A 86 6.80 2.31 5.17
CA HIS A 86 6.33 1.19 4.35
C HIS A 86 4.97 0.67 4.82
N VAL A 87 4.80 0.43 6.12
CA VAL A 87 3.53 -0.06 6.65
C VAL A 87 2.41 0.97 6.47
N GLY A 88 2.68 2.24 6.75
CA GLY A 88 1.69 3.32 6.61
C GLY A 88 1.23 3.51 5.16
N LEU A 89 2.16 3.53 4.22
CA LEU A 89 1.85 3.66 2.79
C LEU A 89 1.11 2.44 2.25
N LEU A 90 1.49 1.22 2.64
CA LEU A 90 0.81 0.02 2.17
C LEU A 90 -0.62 -0.09 2.72
N ARG A 91 -0.86 0.29 3.99
CA ARG A 91 -2.23 0.38 4.55
C ARG A 91 -3.06 1.44 3.86
N THR A 92 -2.48 2.60 3.56
CA THR A 92 -3.16 3.65 2.80
C THR A 92 -3.50 3.19 1.38
N PHE A 93 -2.60 2.45 0.74
CA PHE A 93 -2.85 1.87 -0.57
C PHE A 93 -3.94 0.79 -0.51
N GLN A 94 -3.97 -0.03 0.53
CA GLN A 94 -5.06 -0.99 0.76
C GLN A 94 -6.43 -0.29 0.83
N ASP A 95 -6.53 0.84 1.55
CA ASP A 95 -7.77 1.61 1.64
C ASP A 95 -8.16 2.22 0.27
N LEU A 96 -7.17 2.70 -0.50
CA LEU A 96 -7.38 3.21 -1.86
C LEU A 96 -7.99 2.15 -2.78
N VAL A 97 -7.44 0.93 -2.78
CA VAL A 97 -7.91 -0.13 -3.71
C VAL A 97 -9.19 -0.82 -3.23
N ALA A 98 -9.51 -0.75 -1.94
CA ALA A 98 -10.68 -1.41 -1.37
C ALA A 98 -11.93 -0.51 -1.30
N GLY A 99 -11.76 0.80 -1.11
CA GLY A 99 -12.86 1.71 -0.76
C GLY A 99 -13.03 2.95 -1.63
N VAL A 100 -12.06 3.28 -2.48
CA VAL A 100 -12.17 4.48 -3.32
C VAL A 100 -12.82 4.16 -4.67
N ASP A 101 -13.84 4.93 -5.03
CA ASP A 101 -14.48 4.86 -6.33
C ASP A 101 -13.49 5.25 -7.43
N LEU A 102 -13.38 4.38 -8.43
CA LEU A 102 -12.39 4.52 -9.48
C LEU A 102 -12.67 5.71 -10.39
N VAL A 103 -13.93 6.08 -10.58
CA VAL A 103 -14.39 7.08 -11.57
C VAL A 103 -14.70 8.42 -10.90
N ASN A 104 -15.13 8.39 -9.64
CA ASN A 104 -15.41 9.58 -8.84
C ASN A 104 -14.79 9.49 -7.44
N PRO A 105 -13.45 9.59 -7.32
CA PRO A 105 -12.75 9.36 -6.06
C PRO A 105 -13.21 10.29 -4.92
N GLU A 106 -13.58 11.54 -5.26
CA GLU A 106 -14.03 12.54 -4.28
C GLU A 106 -15.32 12.14 -3.56
N SER A 107 -16.11 11.23 -4.13
CA SER A 107 -17.31 10.69 -3.49
C SER A 107 -17.00 9.70 -2.35
N SER A 108 -15.78 9.16 -2.30
CA SER A 108 -15.35 8.21 -1.27
C SER A 108 -14.75 8.93 -0.07
N ALA A 109 -15.23 8.61 1.13
CA ALA A 109 -14.69 9.14 2.37
C ALA A 109 -13.20 8.78 2.54
N GLU A 110 -12.82 7.60 2.08
CA GLU A 110 -11.47 7.04 2.07
C GLU A 110 -10.52 7.92 1.26
N PHE A 111 -10.99 8.51 0.15
CA PHE A 111 -10.16 9.35 -0.70
C PHE A 111 -9.73 10.63 0.01
N GLN A 112 -10.52 11.16 0.94
CA GLN A 112 -10.10 12.30 1.76
C GLN A 112 -9.00 11.95 2.77
N THR A 113 -8.87 10.66 3.11
CA THR A 113 -7.85 10.18 4.07
C THR A 113 -6.51 9.88 3.40
N VAL A 114 -6.52 9.49 2.13
CA VAL A 114 -5.31 9.11 1.37
C VAL A 114 -4.30 10.27 1.27
N PRO A 115 -4.67 11.49 0.81
CA PRO A 115 -3.75 12.63 0.75
C PRO A 115 -3.21 13.03 2.13
N ARG A 116 -4.03 12.93 3.18
CA ARG A 116 -3.60 13.26 4.55
C ARG A 116 -2.52 12.30 5.04
N ARG A 117 -2.70 11.01 4.81
CA ARG A 117 -1.71 9.98 5.18
C ARG A 117 -0.45 10.06 4.32
N ALA A 118 -0.58 10.41 3.03
CA ALA A 118 0.56 10.70 2.18
C ALA A 118 1.36 11.92 2.68
N ALA A 119 0.69 12.98 3.14
CA ALA A 119 1.35 14.14 3.74
C ALA A 119 2.10 13.79 5.03
N LEU A 120 1.52 12.95 5.90
CA LEU A 120 2.20 12.45 7.10
C LEU A 120 3.43 11.60 6.75
N ALA A 121 3.34 10.74 5.73
CA ALA A 121 4.48 9.98 5.24
C ALA A 121 5.60 10.91 4.75
N LYS A 122 5.26 11.95 3.97
CA LYS A 122 6.22 12.97 3.55
C LYS A 122 6.88 13.68 4.74
N GLN A 123 6.12 14.06 5.75
CA GLN A 123 6.68 14.69 6.96
C GLN A 123 7.67 13.75 7.67
N LEU A 124 7.32 12.48 7.83
CA LEU A 124 8.19 11.49 8.46
C LEU A 124 9.46 11.20 7.63
N MET A 125 9.40 11.34 6.29
CA MET A 125 10.58 11.26 5.43
C MET A 125 11.52 12.45 5.57
N LEU A 126 10.96 13.66 5.75
CA LEU A 126 11.72 14.90 5.91
C LEU A 126 12.19 15.14 7.35
N ASP A 127 11.65 14.39 8.29
CA ASP A 127 12.04 14.46 9.69
C ASP A 127 13.46 13.88 9.87
N GLU A 128 14.43 14.76 10.11
CA GLU A 128 15.82 14.42 10.37
C GLU A 128 16.08 14.06 11.84
N SER A 129 15.08 14.19 12.72
CA SER A 129 15.21 13.82 14.14
C SER A 129 15.31 12.30 14.26
N GLY A 130 16.51 11.77 14.47
CA GLY A 130 16.80 10.34 14.66
C GLY A 130 17.46 10.09 16.00
#